data_AF-A0A8T8HS42-F1
#
_entry.id   AF-A0A8T8HS42-F1
#
_cell.length_a   1.000
_cell.length_b   1.000
_cell.length_c   1.000
_cell.angle_alpha   90.00
_cell.angle_beta   90.00
_cell.angle_gamma   90.00
#
_symmetry.space_group_name_H-M   'P 1'
#
loop_
_entity.id
_entity.type
_entity.pdbx_description
1 polymer ?
#
loop_
_entity_poly.entity_id
_entity_poly.type
_entity_poly.pdbx_seq_one_letter_code
_entity_poly.pdbx_strand_id
1 'polypeptide(L)'
;MSWQGRRILGVELAATGADRPAPPGVGRLPERGEVVVSPELLHLIETDDSVRARFPERVIGVIADAGLPRPKSLLFYAGLSDRNAGGAVPVAGFGADEPRSTLLPAYRLLVVAAIGALLVPLGIFVLVATRLGATGRGRRLAAIRLVGASRAQVRWIAGGETLTGAVLGLFVGVALFFAARPLARFIEVEGVGFFPTDLLPDPLLGAVIAVGVPVVAVVSALLALRTDDAGPLGRAPQGPRVVGA
;
A
#
# COMPACT_ATOMS: atom_id res chain seq x y z
N MET A 1 20.03 8.61 -19.06
CA MET A 1 20.03 7.92 -20.37
C MET A 1 19.02 6.78 -20.38
N SER A 2 18.55 6.32 -21.54
CA SER A 2 17.66 5.14 -21.64
C SER A 2 18.35 3.97 -22.36
N TRP A 3 18.01 2.75 -21.97
CA TRP A 3 18.40 1.49 -22.57
C TRP A 3 17.21 0.53 -22.55
N GLN A 4 16.76 0.03 -23.71
CA GLN A 4 15.61 -0.89 -23.85
C GLN A 4 14.35 -0.45 -23.05
N GLY A 5 14.02 0.85 -23.08
CA GLY A 5 12.89 1.42 -22.32
C GLY A 5 13.15 1.65 -20.83
N ARG A 6 14.26 1.16 -20.27
CA ARG A 6 14.68 1.41 -18.88
C ARG A 6 15.52 2.68 -18.79
N ARG A 7 15.21 3.56 -17.83
CA ARG A 7 16.02 4.75 -17.56
C ARG A 7 17.17 4.42 -16.63
N ILE A 8 18.39 4.70 -17.08
CA ILE A 8 19.60 4.72 -16.27
C ILE A 8 19.82 6.17 -15.84
N LEU A 9 19.77 6.40 -14.53
CA LEU A 9 20.12 7.68 -13.93
C LEU A 9 21.58 7.65 -13.51
N GLY A 10 22.25 8.79 -13.63
CA GLY A 10 23.56 8.93 -13.01
C GLY A 10 23.93 10.37 -12.84
N VAL A 11 24.88 10.57 -11.93
CA VAL A 11 25.37 11.88 -11.54
C VAL A 11 26.89 11.84 -11.64
N GLU A 12 27.45 12.84 -12.32
CA GLU A 12 28.89 13.05 -12.35
C GLU A 12 29.30 13.94 -11.17
N LEU A 13 30.33 13.52 -10.45
CA LEU A 13 30.77 14.15 -9.21
C LEU A 13 32.26 14.47 -9.26
N ALA A 14 32.62 15.66 -8.81
CA ALA A 14 33.99 16.03 -8.47
C ALA A 14 34.01 16.50 -7.03
N ALA A 15 35.04 16.09 -6.30
CA ALA A 15 35.21 16.55 -4.94
C ALA A 15 35.91 17.91 -4.91
N THR A 16 35.20 18.94 -4.44
CA THR A 16 35.68 20.32 -4.40
C THR A 16 35.83 20.77 -2.95
N GLY A 17 36.82 20.24 -2.22
CA GLY A 17 37.07 20.62 -0.82
C GLY A 17 37.79 19.58 0.03
N ALA A 18 38.22 19.99 1.22
CA ALA A 18 38.84 19.10 2.23
C ALA A 18 37.81 18.19 2.91
N ASP A 19 36.58 18.68 3.09
CA ASP A 19 35.45 17.91 3.57
C ASP A 19 34.67 17.33 2.38
N ARG A 20 34.61 16.00 2.28
CA ARG A 20 34.12 15.27 1.10
C ARG A 20 33.13 14.21 1.55
N PRO A 21 31.88 14.58 1.91
CA PRO A 21 30.88 13.60 2.30
C PRO A 21 30.58 12.68 1.11
N ALA A 22 30.62 11.38 1.33
CA ALA A 22 30.26 10.41 0.30
C ALA A 22 28.73 10.31 0.16
N PRO A 23 28.21 10.02 -1.05
CA PRO A 23 26.82 9.64 -1.20
C PRO A 23 26.48 8.44 -0.28
N PRO A 24 25.25 8.36 0.27
CA PRO A 24 24.82 7.22 1.05
C PRO A 24 25.11 5.90 0.30
N GLY A 25 25.64 4.90 1.00
CA GLY A 25 25.98 3.60 0.41
C GLY A 25 27.19 3.57 -0.53
N VAL A 26 27.93 4.68 -0.69
CA VAL A 26 29.15 4.75 -1.49
C VAL A 26 30.36 4.89 -0.57
N GLY A 27 31.32 3.96 -0.67
CA GLY A 27 32.50 3.95 0.21
C GLY A 27 33.51 5.06 -0.09
N ARG A 28 33.74 5.37 -1.37
CA ARG A 28 34.63 6.44 -1.83
C ARG A 28 34.03 7.12 -3.06
N LEU A 29 34.16 8.44 -3.15
CA LEU A 29 33.75 9.15 -4.35
C LEU A 29 34.60 8.70 -5.56
N PRO A 30 33.97 8.46 -6.72
CA PRO A 30 34.69 8.11 -7.94
C PRO A 30 35.57 9.28 -8.40
N GLU A 31 36.81 8.97 -8.76
CA GLU A 31 37.67 9.92 -9.46
C GLU A 31 37.38 9.90 -10.96
N ARG A 32 38.02 10.79 -11.70
CA ARG A 32 37.84 10.88 -13.14
C ARG A 32 38.17 9.55 -13.82
N GLY A 33 37.24 9.09 -14.66
CA GLY A 33 37.37 7.79 -15.34
C GLY A 33 37.03 6.58 -14.45
N GLU A 34 36.58 6.82 -13.22
CA GLU A 34 36.04 5.80 -12.32
C GLU A 34 34.52 5.94 -12.18
N VAL A 35 33.85 4.82 -11.88
CA VAL A 35 32.41 4.77 -11.68
C VAL A 35 32.04 3.83 -10.54
N VAL A 36 31.04 4.22 -9.75
CA VAL A 36 30.37 3.38 -8.76
C VAL A 36 28.96 3.13 -9.28
N VAL A 37 28.53 1.87 -9.35
CA VAL A 37 27.27 1.47 -9.99
C VAL A 37 26.35 0.75 -9.02
N SER A 38 25.05 0.73 -9.28
CA SER A 38 24.12 -0.12 -8.53
C SER A 38 24.34 -1.60 -8.84
N PRO A 39 23.94 -2.53 -7.94
CA PRO A 39 24.13 -3.97 -8.14
C PRO A 39 23.53 -4.47 -9.47
N GLU A 40 22.31 -4.05 -9.82
CA GLU A 40 21.69 -4.41 -11.09
C GLU A 40 22.41 -3.82 -12.31
N LEU A 41 22.94 -2.59 -12.19
CA LEU A 41 23.67 -2.00 -13.30
C LEU A 41 25.01 -2.70 -13.50
N LEU A 42 25.67 -3.14 -12.42
CA LEU A 42 26.86 -3.99 -12.53
C LEU A 42 26.55 -5.27 -13.30
N HIS A 43 25.49 -5.98 -12.89
CA HIS A 43 25.08 -7.22 -13.55
C HIS A 43 24.78 -6.99 -15.04
N LEU A 44 24.14 -5.88 -15.40
CA LEU A 44 23.90 -5.54 -16.81
C LEU A 44 25.19 -5.20 -17.56
N ILE A 45 26.13 -4.49 -16.94
CA ILE A 45 27.44 -4.20 -17.54
C ILE A 45 28.24 -5.49 -17.79
N GLU A 46 28.11 -6.48 -16.91
CA GLU A 46 28.80 -7.78 -17.04
C GLU A 46 28.11 -8.72 -18.04
N THR A 47 26.79 -8.63 -18.19
CA THR A 47 26.00 -9.56 -19.01
C THR A 47 25.74 -9.05 -20.43
N ASP A 48 25.74 -7.73 -20.64
CA ASP A 48 25.38 -7.11 -21.92
C ASP A 48 26.48 -6.19 -22.44
N ASP A 49 27.12 -6.61 -23.56
CA ASP A 49 28.19 -5.87 -24.21
C ASP A 49 27.76 -4.47 -24.70
N SER A 50 26.48 -4.28 -25.04
CA SER A 50 25.96 -2.96 -25.46
C SER A 50 25.93 -1.96 -24.31
N VAL A 51 25.68 -2.46 -23.09
CA VAL A 51 25.75 -1.65 -21.87
C VAL A 51 27.21 -1.44 -21.50
N ARG A 52 28.05 -2.49 -21.56
CA ARG A 52 29.49 -2.41 -21.27
C ARG A 52 30.21 -1.37 -22.13
N ALA A 53 29.88 -1.29 -23.43
CA ALA A 53 30.45 -0.33 -24.36
C ALA A 53 30.13 1.13 -24.00
N ARG A 54 29.03 1.35 -23.26
CA ARG A 54 28.59 2.68 -22.83
C ARG A 54 29.28 3.17 -21.55
N PHE A 55 29.88 2.26 -20.78
CA PHE A 55 30.61 2.57 -19.54
C PHE A 55 32.10 2.23 -19.71
N PRO A 56 32.89 3.07 -20.41
CA PRO A 56 34.33 2.88 -20.54
C PRO A 56 35.08 3.05 -19.20
N GLU A 57 34.45 3.66 -18.20
CA GLU A 57 35.03 3.93 -16.88
C GLU A 57 35.34 2.66 -16.09
N ARG A 58 36.31 2.73 -15.18
CA ARG A 58 36.63 1.63 -14.27
C ARG A 58 35.61 1.56 -13.15
N VAL A 59 34.90 0.44 -13.03
CA VAL A 59 34.03 0.19 -11.88
C VAL A 59 34.89 0.01 -10.63
N ILE A 60 34.71 0.86 -9.63
CA ILE A 60 35.47 0.84 -8.38
C ILE A 60 34.67 0.33 -7.18
N GLY A 61 33.37 0.12 -7.35
CA GLY A 61 32.51 -0.39 -6.29
C GLY A 61 31.03 -0.41 -6.67
N VAL A 62 30.26 -0.95 -5.73
CA VAL A 62 28.81 -1.07 -5.84
C VAL A 62 28.13 -0.20 -4.80
N ILE A 63 27.07 0.50 -5.19
CA ILE A 63 26.24 1.29 -4.27
C ILE A 63 25.50 0.32 -3.35
N ALA A 64 25.73 0.43 -2.04
CA ALA A 64 25.01 -0.36 -1.04
C ALA A 64 23.54 0.08 -0.93
N ASP A 65 22.70 -0.79 -0.37
CA ASP A 65 21.24 -0.58 -0.27
C ASP A 65 20.83 0.78 0.31
N ALA A 66 21.61 1.31 1.26
CA ALA A 66 21.38 2.62 1.87
C ALA A 66 21.42 3.80 0.87
N GLY A 67 22.07 3.63 -0.29
CA GLY A 67 22.15 4.60 -1.38
C GLY A 67 21.17 4.38 -2.52
N LEU A 68 20.37 3.32 -2.44
CA LEU A 68 19.48 2.93 -3.53
C LEU A 68 18.03 3.30 -3.19
N PRO A 69 17.35 4.09 -4.03
CA PRO A 69 15.93 4.36 -3.83
C PRO A 69 15.08 3.11 -4.05
N ARG A 70 15.53 2.17 -4.91
CA ARG A 70 14.86 0.92 -5.32
C ARG A 70 15.88 -0.22 -5.55
N PRO A 71 15.55 -1.51 -5.33
CA PRO A 71 16.55 -2.59 -5.40
C PRO A 71 16.96 -2.84 -6.85
N LYS A 72 16.01 -2.68 -7.78
CA LYS A 72 16.26 -2.79 -9.21
C LYS A 72 16.63 -1.48 -9.90
N SER A 73 17.12 -0.50 -9.14
CA SER A 73 17.48 0.80 -9.70
C SER A 73 18.75 0.69 -10.55
N LEU A 74 18.75 1.38 -11.70
CA LEU A 74 19.92 1.50 -12.56
C LEU A 74 20.54 2.88 -12.31
N LEU A 75 21.51 2.91 -11.40
CA LEU A 75 22.14 4.14 -10.91
C LEU A 75 23.65 4.06 -11.03
N PHE A 76 24.28 5.18 -11.36
CA PHE A 76 25.73 5.30 -11.30
C PHE A 76 26.17 6.68 -10.77
N TYR A 77 27.28 6.69 -10.07
CA TYR A 77 28.06 7.88 -9.76
C TYR A 77 29.37 7.77 -10.55
N ALA A 78 29.64 8.73 -11.42
CA ALA A 78 30.89 8.78 -12.19
C ALA A 78 31.73 9.98 -11.76
N GLY A 79 33.05 9.89 -11.91
CA GLY A 79 33.91 11.05 -11.72
C GLY A 79 33.66 12.10 -12.80
N LEU A 80 33.56 13.37 -12.42
CA LEU A 80 33.30 14.47 -13.35
C LEU A 80 34.39 14.53 -14.43
N SER A 81 33.95 14.56 -15.68
CA SER A 81 34.82 14.68 -16.85
C SER A 81 34.98 16.13 -17.28
N ASP A 82 36.14 16.51 -17.85
CA ASP A 82 36.39 17.87 -18.38
C ASP A 82 35.32 18.32 -19.38
N ARG A 83 34.76 17.37 -20.15
CA ARG A 83 33.68 17.62 -21.11
C ARG A 83 32.45 18.24 -20.44
N ASN A 84 32.16 17.84 -19.20
CA ASN A 84 30.96 18.26 -18.47
C ASN A 84 31.29 19.25 -17.35
N ALA A 85 32.56 19.58 -17.13
CA ALA A 85 33.00 20.51 -16.10
C ALA A 85 32.39 21.91 -16.26
N GLY A 86 32.17 22.37 -17.49
CA GLY A 86 31.55 23.68 -17.76
C GLY A 86 30.07 23.81 -17.36
N GLY A 87 29.38 22.68 -17.13
CA GLY A 87 27.99 22.63 -16.66
C GLY A 87 27.85 22.17 -15.21
N ALA A 88 28.97 21.98 -14.49
CA ALA A 88 28.95 21.50 -13.13
C ALA A 88 28.47 22.60 -12.18
N VAL A 89 27.60 22.23 -11.24
CA VAL A 89 27.05 23.13 -10.22
C VAL A 89 27.58 22.68 -8.86
N PRO A 90 28.06 23.60 -8.01
CA PRO A 90 28.48 23.25 -6.66
C PRO A 90 27.26 22.80 -5.83
N VAL A 91 27.42 21.69 -5.11
CA VAL A 91 26.41 21.15 -4.20
C VAL A 91 27.02 20.99 -2.80
N ALA A 92 26.24 21.30 -1.77
CA ALA A 92 26.71 21.29 -0.39
C ALA A 92 26.67 19.90 0.28
N GLY A 93 25.97 18.93 -0.30
CA GLY A 93 25.85 17.60 0.27
C GLY A 93 24.94 16.66 -0.52
N PHE A 94 24.77 15.45 0.01
CA PHE A 94 23.92 14.40 -0.53
C PHE A 94 22.74 14.13 0.39
N GLY A 95 21.58 13.85 -0.21
CA GLY A 95 20.32 13.79 0.51
C GLY A 95 19.64 15.16 0.54
N ALA A 96 18.32 15.15 0.48
CA ALA A 96 17.54 16.37 0.53
C ALA A 96 16.31 16.13 1.40
N ASP A 97 15.97 17.11 2.24
CA ASP A 97 14.62 17.27 2.81
C ASP A 97 13.64 17.79 1.75
N GLU A 98 13.79 17.33 0.50
CA GLU A 98 12.92 17.74 -0.59
C GLU A 98 11.56 17.05 -0.41
N PRO A 99 10.44 17.80 -0.43
CA PRO A 99 9.12 17.21 -0.37
C PRO A 99 8.99 16.19 -1.49
N ARG A 100 8.70 14.93 -1.12
CA ARG A 100 8.47 13.81 -2.06
C ARG A 100 7.75 14.33 -3.28
N SER A 101 8.36 14.15 -4.46
CA SER A 101 7.86 14.61 -5.75
C SER A 101 6.33 14.55 -5.79
N THR A 102 5.69 15.72 -5.87
CA THR A 102 4.26 15.87 -6.07
C THR A 102 3.86 14.96 -7.23
N LEU A 103 3.16 13.85 -6.94
CA LEU A 103 2.64 12.96 -7.97
C LEU A 103 1.98 13.81 -9.05
N LEU A 104 2.39 13.62 -10.31
CA LEU A 104 1.81 14.35 -11.44
C LEU A 104 0.27 14.26 -11.34
N PRO A 105 -0.49 15.31 -11.69
CA PRO A 105 -1.95 15.31 -11.56
C PRO A 105 -2.62 14.07 -12.17
N ALA A 106 -2.09 13.56 -13.28
CA ALA A 106 -2.53 12.31 -13.92
C ALA A 106 -2.36 11.08 -13.02
N TYR A 107 -1.23 10.95 -12.32
CA TYR A 107 -0.99 9.85 -11.37
C TYR A 107 -1.94 9.91 -10.18
N ARG A 108 -2.25 11.10 -9.66
CA ARG A 108 -3.26 11.27 -8.60
C ARG A 108 -4.64 10.78 -9.07
N LEU A 109 -5.03 11.14 -10.29
CA LEU A 109 -6.31 10.70 -10.87
C LEU A 109 -6.35 9.18 -11.04
N LEU A 110 -5.27 8.56 -11.52
CA LEU A 110 -5.16 7.11 -11.64
C LEU A 110 -5.25 6.41 -10.29
N VAL A 111 -4.58 6.93 -9.25
CA VAL A 111 -4.65 6.37 -7.91
C VAL A 111 -6.08 6.46 -7.36
N VAL A 112 -6.75 7.60 -7.50
CA VAL A 112 -8.15 7.76 -7.06
C VAL A 112 -9.08 6.84 -7.85
N ALA A 113 -8.90 6.72 -9.17
CA ALA A 113 -9.68 5.82 -10.00
C ALA A 113 -9.46 4.35 -9.63
N ALA A 114 -8.22 3.93 -9.37
CA ALA A 114 -7.89 2.59 -8.93
C ALA A 114 -8.48 2.27 -7.55
N ILE A 115 -8.40 3.22 -6.61
CA ILE A 115 -9.05 3.11 -5.28
C ILE A 115 -10.56 2.96 -5.47
N GLY A 116 -11.20 3.81 -6.28
CA GLY A 116 -12.63 3.72 -6.56
C GLY A 116 -13.04 2.39 -7.20
N ALA A 117 -12.28 1.93 -8.21
CA ALA A 117 -12.51 0.67 -8.89
C ALA A 117 -12.38 -0.55 -7.97
N LEU A 118 -11.56 -0.46 -6.91
CA LEU A 118 -11.44 -1.53 -5.91
C LEU A 118 -12.48 -1.42 -4.78
N LEU A 119 -12.79 -0.20 -4.33
CA LEU A 119 -13.75 0.04 -3.25
C LEU A 119 -15.18 -0.32 -3.65
N VAL A 120 -15.57 -0.09 -4.91
CA VAL A 120 -16.95 -0.38 -5.35
C VAL A 120 -17.26 -1.89 -5.28
N PRO A 121 -16.48 -2.81 -5.90
CA PRO A 121 -16.69 -4.25 -5.76
C PRO A 121 -16.58 -4.73 -4.32
N LEU A 122 -15.63 -4.20 -3.56
CA LEU A 122 -15.46 -4.55 -2.15
C LEU A 122 -16.70 -4.16 -1.33
N GLY A 123 -17.24 -2.96 -1.55
CA GLY A 123 -18.46 -2.48 -0.90
C GLY A 123 -19.68 -3.32 -1.25
N ILE A 124 -19.84 -3.70 -2.52
CA ILE A 124 -20.90 -4.62 -2.97
C ILE A 124 -20.74 -5.98 -2.29
N PHE A 125 -19.53 -6.54 -2.26
CA PHE A 125 -19.26 -7.82 -1.61
C PHE A 125 -19.63 -7.78 -0.12
N VAL A 126 -19.20 -6.76 0.61
CA VAL A 126 -19.53 -6.58 2.03
C VAL A 126 -21.05 -6.43 2.21
N LEU A 127 -21.74 -5.67 1.35
CA LEU A 127 -23.18 -5.51 1.42
C LEU A 127 -23.93 -6.84 1.21
N VAL A 128 -23.51 -7.64 0.24
CA VAL A 128 -24.13 -8.94 -0.03
C VAL A 128 -23.83 -9.92 1.10
N ALA A 129 -22.58 -10.01 1.56
CA ALA A 129 -22.18 -10.88 2.66
C ALA A 129 -22.92 -10.54 3.97
N THR A 130 -23.09 -9.25 4.27
CA THR A 130 -23.83 -8.80 5.46
C THR A 130 -25.32 -9.11 5.35
N ARG A 131 -25.94 -8.89 4.17
CA ARG A 131 -27.35 -9.27 3.92
C ARG A 131 -27.60 -10.77 4.08
N LEU A 132 -26.71 -11.60 3.56
CA LEU A 132 -26.80 -13.06 3.70
C LEU A 132 -26.67 -13.49 5.17
N GLY A 133 -25.82 -12.82 5.95
CA GLY A 133 -25.68 -13.10 7.38
C GLY A 133 -26.88 -12.62 8.23
N ALA A 134 -27.53 -11.51 7.84
CA ALA A 134 -28.62 -10.92 8.61
C ALA A 134 -29.91 -11.77 8.59
N THR A 135 -30.24 -12.39 7.45
CA THR A 135 -31.48 -13.17 7.28
C THR A 135 -31.55 -14.38 8.21
N GLY A 136 -30.43 -15.08 8.43
CA GLY A 136 -30.35 -16.21 9.37
C GLY A 136 -30.36 -15.76 10.84
N ARG A 137 -29.64 -14.68 11.16
CA ARG A 137 -29.50 -14.18 12.54
C ARG A 137 -30.81 -13.61 13.08
N GLY A 138 -31.60 -12.94 12.24
CA GLY A 138 -32.91 -12.38 12.63
C GLY A 138 -33.90 -13.44 13.14
N ARG A 139 -33.98 -14.61 12.48
CA ARG A 139 -34.86 -15.72 12.89
C ARG A 139 -34.47 -16.29 14.25
N ARG A 140 -33.16 -16.46 14.49
CA ARG A 140 -32.64 -16.99 15.76
C ARG A 140 -32.89 -16.03 16.93
N LEU A 141 -32.69 -14.73 16.73
CA LEU A 141 -32.92 -13.72 17.76
C LEU A 141 -34.40 -13.53 18.10
N ALA A 142 -35.30 -13.64 17.11
CA ALA A 142 -36.74 -13.64 17.33
C ALA A 142 -37.19 -14.83 18.19
N ALA A 143 -36.66 -16.03 17.94
CA ALA A 143 -36.93 -17.21 18.75
C ALA A 143 -36.45 -17.04 20.22
N ILE A 144 -35.27 -16.46 20.43
CA ILE A 144 -34.74 -16.17 21.78
C ILE A 144 -35.62 -15.16 22.52
N ARG A 145 -36.18 -14.16 21.82
CA ARG A 145 -37.15 -13.22 22.40
C ARG A 145 -38.46 -13.89 22.78
N LEU A 146 -38.93 -14.89 22.02
CA LEU A 146 -40.14 -15.65 22.36
C LEU A 146 -40.01 -16.45 23.66
N VAL A 147 -38.78 -16.82 24.04
CA VAL A 147 -38.47 -17.52 25.31
C VAL A 147 -38.27 -16.54 26.47
N GLY A 148 -38.46 -15.22 26.25
CA GLY A 148 -38.45 -14.20 27.30
C GLY A 148 -37.10 -13.52 27.55
N ALA A 149 -36.12 -13.66 26.65
CA ALA A 149 -34.83 -13.01 26.80
C ALA A 149 -34.95 -11.47 26.81
N SER A 150 -34.24 -10.83 27.75
CA SER A 150 -34.20 -9.37 27.87
C SER A 150 -33.46 -8.72 26.70
N ARG A 151 -33.80 -7.45 26.39
CA ARG A 151 -33.11 -6.67 25.34
C ARG A 151 -31.61 -6.51 25.60
N ALA A 152 -31.21 -6.44 26.87
CA ALA A 152 -29.80 -6.38 27.26
C ALA A 152 -29.05 -7.67 26.92
N GLN A 153 -29.65 -8.84 27.20
CA GLN A 153 -29.06 -10.13 26.85
C GLN A 153 -28.90 -10.31 25.34
N VAL A 154 -29.90 -9.91 24.55
CA VAL A 154 -29.81 -9.97 23.08
C VAL A 154 -28.70 -9.08 22.53
N ARG A 155 -28.53 -7.86 23.08
CA ARG A 155 -27.45 -6.94 22.69
C ARG A 155 -26.07 -7.49 23.03
N TRP A 156 -25.89 -8.09 24.21
CA TRP A 156 -24.62 -8.70 24.61
C TRP A 156 -24.24 -9.89 23.72
N ILE A 157 -25.20 -10.77 23.41
CA ILE A 157 -24.98 -11.93 22.54
C ILE A 157 -24.60 -11.46 21.13
N ALA A 158 -25.36 -10.52 20.57
CA ALA A 158 -25.09 -9.99 19.23
C ALA A 158 -23.74 -9.26 19.16
N GLY A 159 -23.39 -8.50 20.21
CA GLY A 159 -22.09 -7.83 20.33
C GLY A 159 -20.94 -8.83 20.36
N GLY A 160 -21.04 -9.89 21.16
CA GLY A 160 -20.03 -10.94 21.26
C GLY A 160 -19.85 -11.73 19.97
N GLU A 161 -20.95 -12.09 19.29
CA GLU A 161 -20.90 -12.79 18.00
C GLU A 161 -20.23 -11.94 16.93
N THR A 162 -20.59 -10.66 16.87
CA THR A 162 -20.04 -9.71 15.90
C THR A 162 -18.56 -9.43 16.18
N LEU A 163 -18.20 -9.23 17.44
CA LEU A 163 -16.80 -9.02 17.84
C LEU A 163 -15.93 -10.22 17.46
N THR A 164 -16.41 -11.44 17.73
CA THR A 164 -15.68 -12.67 17.38
C THR A 164 -15.48 -12.78 15.87
N GLY A 165 -16.53 -12.52 15.08
CA GLY A 165 -16.42 -12.49 13.61
C GLY A 165 -15.49 -11.40 13.10
N ALA A 166 -15.53 -10.21 13.69
CA ALA A 166 -14.66 -9.08 13.32
C ALA A 166 -13.19 -9.36 13.64
N VAL A 167 -12.89 -9.94 14.80
CA VAL A 167 -11.53 -10.31 15.19
C VAL A 167 -10.98 -11.40 14.28
N LEU A 168 -11.76 -12.46 14.02
CA LEU A 168 -11.35 -13.52 13.08
C LEU A 168 -11.14 -12.97 11.67
N GLY A 169 -12.06 -12.13 11.19
CA GLY A 169 -11.94 -11.46 9.90
C GLY A 169 -10.71 -10.57 9.80
N LEU A 170 -10.36 -9.86 10.88
CA LEU A 170 -9.15 -9.06 10.95
C LEU A 170 -7.89 -9.93 10.84
N PHE A 171 -7.81 -11.03 11.59
CA PHE A 171 -6.69 -11.97 11.50
C PHE A 171 -6.54 -12.56 10.11
N VAL A 172 -7.64 -13.02 9.50
CA VAL A 172 -7.65 -13.58 8.14
C VAL A 172 -7.25 -12.50 7.12
N GLY A 173 -7.77 -11.29 7.25
CA GLY A 173 -7.43 -10.16 6.38
C GLY A 173 -5.95 -9.78 6.46
N VAL A 174 -5.39 -9.73 7.68
CA VAL A 174 -3.96 -9.50 7.91
C VAL A 174 -3.12 -10.62 7.30
N ALA A 175 -3.48 -11.88 7.51
CA ALA A 175 -2.78 -13.02 6.92
C ALA A 175 -2.82 -12.99 5.39
N LEU A 176 -3.99 -12.73 4.79
CA LEU A 176 -4.15 -12.58 3.35
C LEU A 176 -3.36 -11.38 2.80
N PHE A 177 -3.31 -10.26 3.52
CA PHE A 177 -2.50 -9.11 3.14
C PHE A 177 -1.01 -9.49 3.07
N PHE A 178 -0.49 -10.16 4.10
CA PHE A 178 0.91 -10.60 4.10
C PHE A 178 1.19 -11.68 3.06
N ALA A 179 0.22 -12.56 2.75
CA ALA A 179 0.34 -13.58 1.69
C ALA A 179 0.24 -12.99 0.27
N ALA A 180 -0.55 -11.92 0.08
CA ALA A 180 -0.71 -11.22 -1.19
C ALA A 180 0.38 -10.17 -1.41
N ARG A 181 1.04 -9.67 -0.36
CA ARG A 181 2.13 -8.68 -0.44
C ARG A 181 3.26 -9.10 -1.40
N PRO A 182 3.73 -10.36 -1.42
CA PRO A 182 4.69 -10.83 -2.41
C PRO A 182 4.16 -10.72 -3.85
N LEU A 183 2.85 -10.81 -4.09
CA LEU A 183 2.30 -10.68 -5.45
C LEU A 183 2.40 -9.25 -6.00
N ALA A 184 2.54 -8.24 -5.14
CA ALA A 184 2.78 -6.86 -5.55
C ALA A 184 4.09 -6.69 -6.34
N ARG A 185 5.04 -7.64 -6.23
CA ARG A 185 6.27 -7.67 -7.04
C ARG A 185 6.01 -7.95 -8.53
N PHE A 186 4.85 -8.49 -8.88
CA PHE A 186 4.49 -8.87 -10.25
C PHE A 186 3.60 -7.82 -10.95
N ILE A 187 3.09 -6.82 -10.23
CA ILE A 187 2.39 -5.68 -10.82
C ILE A 187 3.45 -4.67 -11.27
N GLU A 188 4.11 -4.98 -12.38
CA GLU A 188 5.02 -4.06 -13.07
C GLU A 188 4.18 -3.07 -13.89
N VAL A 189 3.91 -1.88 -13.34
CA VAL A 189 3.46 -0.74 -14.15
C VAL A 189 4.73 -0.12 -14.76
N GLU A 190 4.98 -0.38 -16.03
CA GLU A 190 6.08 0.19 -16.84
C GLU A 190 7.53 -0.12 -16.36
N GLY A 191 7.82 -1.35 -15.92
CA GLY A 191 9.21 -1.75 -15.59
C GLY A 191 9.78 -1.06 -14.33
N VAL A 192 8.89 -0.53 -13.49
CA VAL A 192 9.18 0.16 -12.23
C VAL A 192 8.81 -0.77 -11.06
N GLY A 193 9.75 -1.56 -10.57
CA GLY A 193 9.54 -2.41 -9.39
C GLY A 193 9.47 -1.58 -8.10
N PHE A 194 8.50 -1.87 -7.23
CA PHE A 194 8.38 -1.30 -5.87
C PHE A 194 9.18 -2.15 -4.86
N PHE A 195 9.80 -1.53 -3.85
CA PHE A 195 10.34 -2.28 -2.71
C PHE A 195 9.18 -2.85 -1.87
N PRO A 196 9.24 -4.11 -1.39
CA PRO A 196 8.27 -4.63 -0.42
C PRO A 196 8.21 -3.79 0.86
N THR A 197 9.31 -3.16 1.25
CA THR A 197 9.43 -2.24 2.40
C THR A 197 8.70 -0.91 2.22
N ASP A 198 8.42 -0.47 0.98
CA ASP A 198 7.57 0.70 0.73
C ASP A 198 6.08 0.42 1.00
N LEU A 199 5.71 -0.86 1.14
CA LEU A 199 4.37 -1.33 1.51
C LEU A 199 4.29 -1.66 3.01
N LEU A 200 5.17 -1.11 3.86
CA LEU A 200 4.94 -1.14 5.30
C LEU A 200 3.80 -0.16 5.59
N PRO A 201 2.60 -0.62 5.99
CA PRO A 201 1.58 0.30 6.44
C PRO A 201 2.15 1.08 7.63
N ASP A 202 1.96 2.40 7.60
CA ASP A 202 2.27 3.26 8.75
C ASP A 202 1.67 2.60 10.01
N PRO A 203 2.48 2.34 11.06
CA PRO A 203 2.03 1.71 12.29
C PRO A 203 0.76 2.36 12.86
N LEU A 204 0.61 3.67 12.67
CA LEU A 204 -0.58 4.41 13.07
C LEU A 204 -1.82 3.97 12.28
N LEU A 205 -1.72 3.85 10.95
CA LEU A 205 -2.81 3.33 10.12
C LEU A 205 -3.15 1.89 10.49
N GLY A 206 -2.14 1.06 10.76
CA GLY A 206 -2.32 -0.29 11.25
C GLY A 206 -3.12 -0.33 12.56
N ALA A 207 -2.77 0.51 13.52
CA ALA A 207 -3.48 0.63 14.79
C ALA A 207 -4.93 1.13 14.60
N VAL A 208 -5.13 2.14 13.73
CA VAL A 208 -6.46 2.66 13.38
C VAL A 208 -7.33 1.57 12.77
N ILE A 209 -6.80 0.73 11.87
CA ILE A 209 -7.55 -0.39 11.30
C ILE A 209 -7.84 -1.45 12.37
N ALA A 210 -6.84 -1.81 13.18
CA ALA A 210 -6.97 -2.84 14.21
C ALA A 210 -8.04 -2.51 15.25
N VAL A 211 -8.21 -1.23 15.60
CA VAL A 211 -9.25 -0.77 16.54
C VAL A 211 -10.54 -0.41 15.80
N GLY A 212 -10.43 0.29 14.67
CA GLY A 212 -11.55 0.82 13.91
C GLY A 212 -12.45 -0.27 13.34
N VAL A 213 -11.87 -1.35 12.80
CA VAL A 213 -12.66 -2.45 12.22
C VAL A 213 -13.56 -3.13 13.27
N PRO A 214 -13.06 -3.57 14.44
CA PRO A 214 -13.93 -4.11 15.49
C PRO A 214 -14.98 -3.12 15.99
N VAL A 215 -14.60 -1.85 16.19
CA VAL A 215 -15.53 -0.81 16.68
C VAL A 215 -16.67 -0.60 15.69
N VAL A 216 -16.36 -0.41 14.41
CA VAL A 216 -17.38 -0.22 13.36
C VAL A 216 -18.27 -1.44 13.24
N ALA A 217 -17.72 -2.66 13.33
CA ALA A 217 -18.49 -3.89 13.28
C ALA A 217 -19.51 -3.97 14.44
N VAL A 218 -19.04 -3.76 15.69
CA VAL A 218 -19.91 -3.80 16.88
C VAL A 218 -20.96 -2.69 16.85
N VAL A 219 -20.57 -1.45 16.52
CA VAL A 219 -21.52 -0.32 16.41
C VAL A 219 -22.58 -0.60 15.35
N SER A 220 -22.19 -1.15 14.19
CA SER A 220 -23.13 -1.50 13.12
C SER A 220 -24.14 -2.57 13.57
N ALA A 221 -23.68 -3.61 14.28
CA ALA A 221 -24.56 -4.64 14.82
C ALA A 221 -25.53 -4.08 15.87
N LEU A 222 -25.06 -3.19 16.74
CA LEU A 222 -25.91 -2.53 17.73
C LEU A 222 -26.95 -1.59 17.10
N LEU A 223 -26.58 -0.87 16.04
CA LEU A 223 -27.49 0.00 15.30
C LEU A 223 -28.56 -0.80 14.54
N ALA A 224 -28.21 -1.94 13.94
CA ALA A 224 -29.16 -2.83 13.28
C ALA A 224 -30.27 -3.31 14.25
N LEU A 225 -29.91 -3.61 15.49
CA LEU A 225 -30.89 -3.96 16.53
C LEU A 225 -31.79 -2.78 16.95
N ARG A 226 -31.30 -1.53 16.84
CA ARG A 226 -32.12 -0.34 17.12
C ARG A 226 -33.12 -0.04 16.00
N THR A 227 -32.76 -0.29 14.75
CA THR A 227 -33.66 -0.08 13.61
C THR A 227 -34.77 -1.13 13.56
N ASP A 228 -34.49 -2.37 13.98
CA ASP A 228 -35.52 -3.42 14.09
C ASP A 228 -36.54 -3.16 15.22
N ASP A 229 -36.18 -2.37 16.23
CA ASP A 229 -37.11 -1.91 17.28
C ASP A 229 -38.10 -0.83 16.75
N ALA A 230 -37.89 -0.29 15.53
CA ALA A 230 -38.67 0.81 14.96
C ALA A 230 -39.82 0.41 13.99
N GLY A 231 -40.15 -0.88 13.80
CA GLY A 231 -41.44 -1.29 13.22
C GLY A 231 -41.53 -2.75 12.74
N PRO A 232 -42.73 -3.36 12.48
CA PRO A 232 -44.11 -2.93 12.68
C PRO A 232 -44.98 -4.07 13.29
N LEU A 233 -45.12 -4.15 14.63
CA LEU A 233 -46.13 -5.02 15.26
C LEU A 233 -47.30 -4.22 15.87
N GLY A 234 -47.43 -2.94 15.51
CA GLY A 234 -48.49 -2.05 16.00
C GLY A 234 -49.79 -2.02 15.18
N ARG A 235 -49.85 -2.60 13.97
CA ARG A 235 -51.11 -2.74 13.22
C ARG A 235 -51.08 -4.02 12.38
N ALA A 236 -51.74 -5.05 12.87
CA ALA A 236 -52.20 -6.14 12.02
C ALA A 236 -53.20 -5.56 11.00
N PRO A 237 -53.09 -5.86 9.70
CA PRO A 237 -54.18 -5.62 8.76
C PRO A 237 -55.38 -6.45 9.21
N GLN A 238 -56.49 -5.79 9.58
CA GLN A 238 -57.77 -6.46 9.73
C GLN A 238 -58.12 -7.09 8.39
N GLY A 239 -58.22 -8.42 8.35
CA GLY A 239 -58.71 -9.14 7.18
C GLY A 239 -60.13 -8.70 6.82
N PRO A 240 -60.52 -8.75 5.53
CA PRO A 240 -61.83 -8.28 5.10
C PRO A 240 -62.93 -9.11 5.78
N ARG A 241 -63.83 -8.44 6.51
CA ARG A 241 -65.08 -9.04 6.96
C ARG A 241 -65.95 -9.31 5.74
N VAL A 242 -66.16 -10.59 5.45
CA VAL A 242 -67.25 -11.05 4.59
C VAL A 242 -68.55 -10.69 5.32
N VAL A 243 -69.25 -9.67 4.82
CA VAL A 243 -70.64 -9.42 5.19
C VAL A 243 -71.48 -10.13 4.15
N GLY A 244 -72.07 -11.26 4.55
CA GLY A 244 -73.18 -11.86 3.84
C GLY A 244 -74.48 -11.20 4.30
N ALA A 245 -75.26 -10.72 3.33
CA ALA A 245 -76.72 -10.71 3.29
C ALA A 245 -77.15 -10.42 1.85
#